data_AF-G9MTI8-F1
#
_entry.id   AF-G9MTI8-F1
#
_cell.length_a   1.000
_cell.length_b   1.000
_cell.length_c   1.000
_cell.angle_alpha   90.00
_cell.angle_beta   90.00
_cell.angle_gamma   90.00
#
_symmetry.space_group_name_H-M   'P 1'
#
loop_
_entity.id
_entity.type
_entity.pdbx_description
1 polymer ?
#
loop_
_entity_poly.entity_id
_entity_poly.type
_entity_poly.pdbx_seq_one_letter_code
_entity_poly.pdbx_strand_id
1 'polypeptide(L)'
;MSLRELLKEPKGKMIYRRDQIFLLHVFWEAPDITAARILLEALGRCAKATHRDTPCVATYHFRICSLSSAVISQEPKTVREHAQLQAALKKLKFGVPRSAVLADLRRRAIDTYLLDLDQETPLPNHMQQTPVMLEFTELYLDERAFYEHAGSKDYLDAYGEVMQPKLMNRQATVCVGSPTAEIKEKILDPMLKAISQPIPEGCHLWRAPKTAPETSLFISLEAPGTVDGVMQTLPLGLLENSTTCLAFPHPLLHGRIRIICIITKLLCEDELQAIIDARFEGVEIHCPEEHLEILSQKVAKFGSMVDLRATQSGYAVHESAGLVKQE
;
A
#
# COMPACT_ATOMS: atom_id res chain seq x y z
N MET A 1 19.10 16.61 -16.52
CA MET A 1 19.48 17.35 -15.30
C MET A 1 19.84 16.30 -14.25
N SER A 2 20.94 16.44 -13.53
CA SER A 2 21.41 15.44 -12.57
C SER A 2 20.62 15.47 -11.26
N LEU A 3 20.51 14.33 -10.55
CA LEU A 3 19.86 14.25 -9.23
C LEU A 3 20.42 15.27 -8.23
N ARG A 4 21.74 15.54 -8.28
CA ARG A 4 22.40 16.55 -7.44
C ARG A 4 21.95 17.97 -7.72
N GLU A 5 21.53 18.29 -8.93
CA GLU A 5 20.99 19.60 -9.28
C GLU A 5 19.54 19.72 -8.81
N LEU A 6 18.74 18.65 -8.94
CA LEU A 6 17.36 18.60 -8.48
C LEU A 6 17.24 18.74 -6.95
N LEU A 7 18.13 18.11 -6.19
CA LEU A 7 18.13 18.19 -4.72
C LEU A 7 18.61 19.54 -4.14
N LYS A 8 19.20 20.41 -4.97
CA LYS A 8 19.58 21.77 -4.55
C LYS A 8 18.44 22.77 -4.67
N GLU A 9 17.36 22.37 -5.32
CA GLU A 9 16.18 23.22 -5.48
C GLU A 9 15.38 23.28 -4.17
N PRO A 10 14.61 24.35 -3.92
CA PRO A 10 13.72 24.40 -2.76
C PRO A 10 12.73 23.23 -2.80
N LYS A 11 12.55 22.55 -1.66
CA LYS A 11 11.50 21.53 -1.48
C LYS A 11 10.12 22.14 -1.78
N GLY A 12 9.15 21.28 -2.10
CA GLY A 12 7.78 21.73 -2.34
C GLY A 12 7.54 22.19 -3.78
N LYS A 13 8.33 21.67 -4.73
CA LYS A 13 8.13 21.94 -6.16
C LYS A 13 6.72 21.50 -6.59
N MET A 14 6.09 22.35 -7.37
CA MET A 14 4.76 22.15 -7.96
C MET A 14 4.85 21.81 -9.45
N ILE A 15 5.96 21.22 -9.90
CA ILE A 15 6.18 20.88 -11.30
C ILE A 15 6.75 19.47 -11.36
N TYR A 16 6.18 18.57 -12.16
CA TYR A 16 6.63 17.18 -12.27
C TYR A 16 6.89 16.75 -13.71
N ARG A 17 7.68 15.69 -13.87
CA ARG A 17 7.98 15.05 -15.15
C ARG A 17 7.11 13.82 -15.35
N ARG A 18 6.22 13.88 -16.34
CA ARG A 18 5.23 12.82 -16.57
C ARG A 18 5.85 11.47 -16.97
N ASP A 19 7.01 11.45 -17.60
CA ASP A 19 7.71 10.23 -17.98
C ASP A 19 8.41 9.55 -16.80
N GLN A 20 8.41 10.17 -15.61
CA GLN A 20 9.01 9.65 -14.39
C GLN A 20 7.97 9.27 -13.32
N ILE A 21 6.68 9.35 -13.63
CA ILE A 21 5.61 9.01 -12.69
C ILE A 21 5.61 7.50 -12.38
N PHE A 22 5.47 7.16 -11.11
CA PHE A 22 5.28 5.78 -10.70
C PHE A 22 4.51 5.68 -9.38
N LEU A 23 3.84 4.55 -9.23
CA LEU A 23 3.09 4.17 -8.04
C LEU A 23 3.75 2.95 -7.41
N LEU A 24 3.89 2.97 -6.09
CA LEU A 24 4.21 1.81 -5.28
C LEU A 24 2.95 1.35 -4.56
N HIS A 25 2.68 0.06 -4.65
CA HIS A 25 1.63 -0.58 -3.87
C HIS A 25 2.21 -1.76 -3.10
N VAL A 26 2.19 -1.68 -1.77
CA VAL A 26 2.82 -2.67 -0.89
C VAL A 26 1.75 -3.45 -0.15
N PHE A 27 1.83 -4.78 -0.23
CA PHE A 27 1.12 -5.71 0.64
C PHE A 27 2.04 -6.08 1.80
N TRP A 28 1.62 -5.77 3.01
CA TRP A 28 2.42 -5.97 4.22
C TRP A 28 1.66 -6.82 5.23
N GLU A 29 2.16 -8.02 5.53
CA GLU A 29 1.58 -8.88 6.55
C GLU A 29 2.24 -8.59 7.90
N ALA A 30 1.48 -7.94 8.79
CA ALA A 30 1.86 -7.77 10.18
C ALA A 30 1.54 -9.05 10.98
N PRO A 31 2.32 -9.38 12.03
CA PRO A 31 2.07 -10.57 12.85
C PRO A 31 0.71 -10.58 13.55
N ASP A 32 0.18 -9.40 13.87
CA ASP A 32 -1.06 -9.24 14.61
C ASP A 32 -1.61 -7.80 14.45
N ILE A 33 -2.81 -7.56 14.99
CA ILE A 33 -3.49 -6.26 14.94
C ILE A 33 -2.77 -5.15 15.72
N THR A 34 -2.03 -5.49 16.78
CA THR A 34 -1.25 -4.52 17.56
C THR A 34 -0.07 -4.04 16.73
N ALA A 35 0.67 -4.95 16.11
CA ALA A 35 1.75 -4.62 15.18
C ALA A 35 1.23 -3.79 14.00
N ALA A 36 0.08 -4.14 13.42
CA ALA A 36 -0.56 -3.38 12.35
C ALA A 36 -0.90 -1.94 12.76
N ARG A 37 -1.41 -1.74 13.98
CA ARG A 37 -1.72 -0.41 14.52
C ARG A 37 -0.48 0.45 14.75
N ILE A 38 0.56 -0.13 15.36
CA ILE A 38 1.86 0.54 15.53
C ILE A 38 2.40 1.00 14.18
N LEU A 39 2.32 0.12 13.17
CA LEU A 39 2.76 0.40 11.82
C LEU A 39 1.96 1.55 11.17
N LEU A 40 0.63 1.53 11.25
CA LEU A 40 -0.22 2.59 10.72
C LEU A 40 0.01 3.94 11.39
N GLU A 41 0.27 3.96 12.70
CA GLU A 41 0.57 5.17 13.46
C GLU A 41 1.88 5.81 13.00
N ALA A 42 2.94 5.00 12.84
CA ALA A 42 4.22 5.45 12.31
C ALA A 42 4.11 5.93 10.86
N LEU A 43 3.36 5.21 10.02
CA LEU A 43 3.07 5.62 8.64
C LEU A 43 2.24 6.90 8.59
N GLY A 44 1.38 7.15 9.57
CA GLY A 44 0.62 8.40 9.67
C GLY A 44 1.52 9.60 9.94
N ARG A 45 2.58 9.41 10.74
CA ARG A 45 3.63 10.43 10.90
C ARG A 45 4.41 10.64 9.61
N CYS A 46 4.76 9.57 8.89
CA CYS A 46 5.39 9.65 7.58
C CYS A 46 4.52 10.44 6.58
N ALA A 47 3.22 10.19 6.57
CA ALA A 47 2.27 10.87 5.70
C ALA A 47 2.16 12.36 6.00
N LYS A 48 2.11 12.74 7.28
CA LYS A 48 2.08 14.16 7.69
C LYS A 48 3.34 14.91 7.25
N ALA A 49 4.51 14.31 7.41
CA ALA A 49 5.77 14.88 6.95
C ALA A 49 5.77 15.02 5.41
N THR A 50 5.36 13.96 4.71
CA THR A 50 5.31 13.93 3.24
C THR A 50 4.34 14.96 2.68
N HIS A 51 3.13 15.07 3.24
CA HIS A 51 2.13 16.05 2.84
C HIS A 51 2.62 17.49 3.04
N ARG A 52 3.34 17.76 4.13
CA ARG A 52 3.89 19.10 4.37
C ARG A 52 5.01 19.45 3.37
N ASP A 53 5.87 18.48 3.09
CA ASP A 53 7.16 18.75 2.44
C ASP A 53 7.16 18.49 0.92
N THR A 54 6.26 17.64 0.42
CA THR A 54 6.38 17.06 -0.95
C THR A 54 5.02 16.96 -1.68
N PRO A 55 4.49 18.07 -2.23
CA PRO A 55 3.21 18.09 -2.97
C PRO A 55 3.15 17.20 -4.21
N CYS A 56 4.31 16.85 -4.78
CA CYS A 56 4.41 15.91 -5.90
C CYS A 56 4.29 14.43 -5.47
N VAL A 57 4.07 14.14 -4.18
CA VAL A 57 3.53 12.85 -3.71
C VAL A 57 2.01 12.98 -3.66
N ALA A 58 1.36 12.67 -4.77
CA ALA A 58 -0.06 12.92 -4.98
C ALA A 58 -0.96 12.04 -4.10
N THR A 59 -0.53 10.82 -3.81
CA THR A 59 -1.24 9.86 -2.95
C THR A 59 -0.27 9.24 -1.98
N TYR A 60 -0.69 9.12 -0.71
CA TYR A 60 0.10 8.50 0.33
C TYR A 60 -0.86 7.88 1.35
N HIS A 61 -1.41 6.71 1.05
CA HIS A 61 -2.56 6.12 1.73
C HIS A 61 -2.24 4.73 2.29
N PHE A 62 -2.56 4.50 3.56
CA PHE A 62 -2.27 3.26 4.27
C PHE A 62 -3.48 2.73 5.02
N ARG A 63 -3.71 1.41 4.93
CA ARG A 63 -4.87 0.79 5.57
C ARG A 63 -4.63 -0.66 5.94
N ILE A 64 -5.42 -1.16 6.90
CA ILE A 64 -5.68 -2.58 7.06
C ILE A 64 -6.66 -3.01 5.97
N CYS A 65 -6.22 -3.90 5.09
CA CYS A 65 -7.01 -4.41 3.98
C CYS A 65 -8.05 -5.43 4.48
N SER A 66 -9.29 -5.29 4.02
CA SER A 66 -10.38 -6.21 4.34
C SER A 66 -10.75 -7.17 3.20
N LEU A 67 -10.30 -6.89 1.98
CA LEU A 67 -10.73 -7.59 0.77
C LEU A 67 -10.17 -9.00 0.61
N SER A 68 -9.23 -9.42 1.46
CA SER A 68 -8.38 -10.56 1.11
C SER A 68 -7.96 -11.38 2.34
N SER A 69 -8.95 -11.89 3.09
CA SER A 69 -8.70 -12.88 4.16
C SER A 69 -7.98 -14.13 3.65
N ALA A 70 -8.20 -14.51 2.39
CA ALA A 70 -7.51 -15.63 1.72
C ALA A 70 -6.00 -15.40 1.56
N VAL A 71 -5.55 -14.14 1.60
CA VAL A 71 -4.13 -13.81 1.53
C VAL A 71 -3.47 -13.99 2.87
N ILE A 72 -4.19 -13.73 3.97
CA ILE A 72 -3.63 -13.68 5.32
C ILE A 72 -3.20 -15.09 5.75
N SER A 73 -1.95 -15.22 6.21
CA SER A 73 -1.45 -16.46 6.79
C SER A 73 -2.34 -16.89 7.97
N GLN A 74 -2.57 -18.19 8.13
CA GLN A 74 -3.36 -18.69 9.26
C GLN A 74 -2.71 -18.36 10.61
N GLU A 75 -3.52 -18.32 11.66
CA GLU A 75 -3.03 -18.20 13.04
C GLU A 75 -2.05 -19.35 13.35
N PRO A 76 -0.77 -19.06 13.65
CA PRO A 76 0.20 -20.12 13.87
C PRO A 76 -0.04 -20.77 15.23
N LYS A 77 -0.14 -22.10 15.27
CA LYS A 77 -0.31 -22.89 16.50
C LYS A 77 1.00 -23.51 16.95
N THR A 78 1.87 -23.88 16.01
CA THR A 78 3.13 -24.57 16.28
C THR A 78 4.36 -23.79 15.83
N VAL A 79 5.54 -24.17 16.33
CA VAL A 79 6.83 -23.62 15.87
C VAL A 79 6.98 -23.71 14.35
N ARG A 80 6.45 -24.78 13.74
CA ARG A 80 6.43 -24.99 12.30
C ARG A 80 5.64 -23.94 11.54
N GLU A 81 4.56 -23.44 12.10
CA GLU A 81 3.62 -22.55 11.43
C GLU A 81 4.02 -21.07 11.56
N HIS A 82 4.85 -20.73 12.55
CA HIS A 82 5.26 -19.35 12.77
C HIS A 82 6.24 -18.84 11.70
N ALA A 83 5.78 -17.91 10.84
CA ALA A 83 6.52 -17.41 9.68
C ALA A 83 7.96 -16.96 9.98
N GLN A 84 8.16 -16.19 11.06
CA GLN A 84 9.48 -15.67 11.42
C GLN A 84 10.43 -16.76 11.96
N LEU A 85 9.89 -17.80 12.62
CA LEU A 85 10.70 -18.94 13.08
C LEU A 85 11.07 -19.83 11.90
N GLN A 86 10.16 -20.07 10.96
CA GLN A 86 10.44 -20.77 9.71
C GLN A 86 11.54 -20.07 8.90
N ALA A 87 11.49 -18.75 8.80
CA ALA A 87 12.54 -17.99 8.14
C ALA A 87 13.90 -18.16 8.84
N ALA A 88 13.93 -18.19 10.18
CA ALA A 88 15.14 -18.42 10.97
C ALA A 88 15.69 -19.85 10.79
N LEU A 89 14.84 -20.88 10.88
CA LEU A 89 15.22 -22.28 10.64
C LEU A 89 15.75 -22.48 9.21
N LYS A 90 15.12 -21.85 8.23
CA LYS A 90 15.59 -21.85 6.84
C LYS A 90 16.98 -21.22 6.72
N LYS A 91 17.23 -20.06 7.34
CA LYS A 91 18.57 -19.42 7.36
C LYS A 91 19.64 -20.35 7.94
N LEU A 92 19.35 -21.03 9.04
CA LEU A 92 20.27 -22.01 9.63
C LEU A 92 20.58 -23.16 8.66
N LYS A 93 19.56 -23.69 7.97
CA LYS A 93 19.73 -24.74 6.95
C LYS A 93 20.62 -24.30 5.78
N PHE A 94 20.59 -23.01 5.43
CA PHE A 94 21.45 -22.42 4.38
C PHE A 94 22.82 -21.96 4.89
N GLY A 95 23.22 -22.33 6.11
CA GLY A 95 24.56 -22.06 6.63
C GLY A 95 24.76 -20.65 7.18
N VAL A 96 23.69 -19.89 7.42
CA VAL A 96 23.80 -18.60 8.13
C VAL A 96 24.26 -18.88 9.57
N PRO A 97 25.27 -18.17 10.10
CA PRO A 97 25.77 -18.39 11.46
C PRO A 97 24.65 -18.30 12.51
N ARG A 98 24.61 -19.27 13.43
CA ARG A 98 23.58 -19.34 14.47
C ARG A 98 23.50 -18.06 15.31
N SER A 99 24.64 -17.46 15.66
CA SER A 99 24.71 -16.18 16.38
C SER A 99 23.97 -15.04 15.66
N ALA A 100 24.06 -14.97 14.33
CA ALA A 100 23.36 -13.97 13.52
C ALA A 100 21.84 -14.22 13.51
N VAL A 101 21.41 -15.49 13.44
CA VAL A 101 19.99 -15.85 13.53
C VAL A 101 19.41 -15.52 14.90
N LEU A 102 20.13 -15.83 15.98
CA LEU A 102 19.71 -15.49 17.34
C LEU A 102 19.59 -13.97 17.55
N ALA A 103 20.54 -13.19 17.01
CA ALA A 103 20.46 -11.72 17.04
C ALA A 103 19.25 -11.19 16.25
N ASP A 104 18.92 -11.79 15.10
CA ASP A 104 17.74 -11.44 14.31
C ASP A 104 16.43 -11.70 15.07
N LEU A 105 16.30 -12.86 15.72
CA LEU A 105 15.12 -13.19 16.53
C LEU A 105 14.95 -12.26 17.73
N ARG A 106 16.05 -11.88 18.40
CA ARG A 106 16.00 -10.90 19.50
C ARG A 106 15.50 -9.53 19.02
N ARG A 107 15.92 -9.07 17.84
CA ARG A 107 15.38 -7.82 17.24
C ARG A 107 13.89 -7.92 16.89
N ARG A 108 13.40 -9.13 16.65
CA ARG A 108 11.98 -9.44 16.44
C ARG A 108 11.20 -9.65 17.74
N ALA A 109 11.86 -9.56 18.90
CA ALA A 109 11.32 -9.89 20.21
C ALA A 109 10.79 -11.34 20.32
N ILE A 110 11.43 -12.27 19.62
CA ILE A 110 11.11 -13.70 19.68
C ILE A 110 12.08 -14.42 20.62
N ASP A 111 11.55 -15.29 21.48
CA ASP A 111 12.36 -16.16 22.33
C ASP A 111 13.17 -17.14 21.46
N THR A 112 14.49 -17.04 21.59
CA THR A 112 15.43 -17.86 20.83
C THR A 112 15.39 -19.34 21.18
N TYR A 113 14.92 -19.71 22.38
CA TYR A 113 14.81 -21.11 22.80
C TYR A 113 13.83 -21.89 21.91
N LEU A 114 12.88 -21.20 21.27
CA LEU A 114 11.92 -21.82 20.33
C LEU A 114 12.59 -22.46 19.11
N LEU A 115 13.83 -22.08 18.78
CA LEU A 115 14.58 -22.73 17.68
C LEU A 115 15.08 -24.14 18.02
N ASP A 116 15.17 -24.47 19.31
CA ASP A 116 15.67 -25.77 19.79
C ASP A 116 14.54 -26.73 20.15
N LEU A 117 13.30 -26.27 20.09
CA LEU A 117 12.11 -27.09 20.29
C LEU A 117 11.79 -27.93 19.04
N ASP A 118 11.04 -29.00 19.25
CA ASP A 118 10.45 -29.75 18.15
C ASP A 118 9.48 -28.85 17.37
N GLN A 119 9.44 -29.00 16.04
CA GLN A 119 8.64 -28.12 15.17
C GLN A 119 7.13 -28.24 15.42
N GLU A 120 6.66 -29.37 15.95
CA GLU A 120 5.25 -29.58 16.29
C GLU A 120 4.91 -29.08 17.71
N THR A 121 5.88 -28.50 18.43
CA THR A 121 5.65 -27.91 19.75
C THR A 121 4.70 -26.72 19.65
N PRO A 122 3.65 -26.65 20.50
CA PRO A 122 2.77 -25.48 20.56
C PRO A 122 3.51 -24.19 20.88
N LEU A 123 3.14 -23.11 20.21
CA LEU A 123 3.66 -21.77 20.52
C LEU A 123 3.07 -21.23 21.83
N PRO A 124 3.75 -20.29 22.50
CA PRO A 124 3.12 -19.50 23.54
C PRO A 124 1.87 -18.75 23.03
N ASN A 125 0.82 -18.64 23.84
CA ASN A 125 -0.46 -18.01 23.44
C ASN A 125 -0.30 -16.61 22.81
N HIS A 126 0.63 -15.80 23.30
CA HIS A 126 0.86 -14.45 22.78
C HIS A 126 1.46 -14.43 21.36
N MET A 127 1.99 -15.56 20.88
CA MET A 127 2.49 -15.74 19.51
C MET A 127 1.49 -16.45 18.59
N GLN A 128 0.36 -16.92 19.14
CA GLN A 128 -0.75 -17.51 18.39
C GLN A 128 -1.77 -16.42 18.06
N GLN A 129 -1.34 -15.38 17.35
CA GLN A 129 -2.23 -14.28 16.96
C GLN A 129 -2.47 -14.35 15.45
N THR A 130 -3.69 -13.98 15.04
CA THR A 130 -4.04 -13.91 13.62
C THR A 130 -3.28 -12.76 12.96
N PRO A 131 -2.47 -13.02 11.92
CA PRO A 131 -1.84 -11.99 11.13
C PRO A 131 -2.84 -11.03 10.49
N VAL A 132 -2.37 -9.85 10.11
CA VAL A 132 -3.19 -8.81 9.48
C VAL A 132 -2.51 -8.30 8.23
N MET A 133 -3.25 -8.20 7.13
CA MET A 133 -2.75 -7.59 5.90
C MET A 133 -2.98 -6.08 5.92
N LEU A 134 -1.92 -5.34 5.64
CA LEU A 134 -1.98 -3.93 5.34
C LEU A 134 -1.65 -3.69 3.87
N GLU A 135 -2.24 -2.64 3.31
CA GLU A 135 -1.92 -2.15 1.97
C GLU A 135 -1.49 -0.70 2.02
N PHE A 136 -0.38 -0.40 1.33
CA PHE A 136 0.23 0.92 1.23
C PHE A 136 0.20 1.37 -0.21
N THR A 137 -0.26 2.59 -0.48
CA THR A 137 -0.27 3.15 -1.83
C THR A 137 0.40 4.51 -1.84
N GLU A 138 1.46 4.62 -2.62
CA GLU A 138 2.29 5.81 -2.71
C GLU A 138 2.43 6.18 -4.19
N LEU A 139 1.97 7.38 -4.58
CA LEU A 139 2.03 7.87 -5.95
C LEU A 139 2.98 9.06 -6.04
N TYR A 140 4.10 8.85 -6.73
CA TYR A 140 5.12 9.87 -6.98
C TYR A 140 4.96 10.39 -8.40
N LEU A 141 4.73 11.70 -8.53
CA LEU A 141 4.58 12.34 -9.82
C LEU A 141 5.93 12.45 -10.57
N ASP A 142 7.06 12.42 -9.86
CA ASP A 142 8.39 12.33 -10.45
C ASP A 142 9.41 11.69 -9.49
N GLU A 143 10.65 11.49 -9.97
CA GLU A 143 11.73 10.90 -9.17
C GLU A 143 12.17 11.81 -8.01
N ARG A 144 12.05 13.13 -8.16
CA ARG A 144 12.47 14.08 -7.13
C ARG A 144 11.57 13.98 -5.91
N ALA A 145 10.25 13.84 -6.10
CA ALA A 145 9.30 13.60 -5.03
C ALA A 145 9.67 12.36 -4.21
N PHE A 146 10.15 11.31 -4.89
CA PHE A 146 10.64 10.12 -4.22
C PHE A 146 11.86 10.41 -3.32
N TYR A 147 12.84 11.19 -3.77
CA TYR A 147 13.99 11.53 -2.93
C TYR A 147 13.68 12.58 -1.86
N GLU A 148 12.81 13.54 -2.14
CA GLU A 148 12.46 14.62 -1.21
C GLU A 148 11.74 14.10 0.03
N HIS A 149 10.75 13.20 -0.15
CA HIS A 149 10.03 12.62 0.99
C HIS A 149 10.96 11.70 1.80
N ALA A 150 11.77 10.86 1.12
CA ALA A 150 12.74 9.98 1.76
C ALA A 150 13.87 10.76 2.48
N GLY A 151 14.11 12.02 2.10
CA GLY A 151 15.08 12.92 2.72
C GLY A 151 14.52 13.81 3.83
N SER A 152 13.25 13.68 4.21
CA SER A 152 12.68 14.43 5.34
C SER A 152 13.10 13.80 6.67
N LYS A 153 13.57 14.63 7.62
CA LYS A 153 14.02 14.14 8.94
C LYS A 153 12.87 13.50 9.70
N ASP A 154 11.73 14.18 9.79
CA ASP A 154 10.54 13.68 10.48
C ASP A 154 10.04 12.38 9.85
N TYR A 155 10.15 12.26 8.52
CA TYR A 155 9.88 11.02 7.80
C TYR A 155 10.84 9.92 8.23
N LEU A 156 12.16 10.16 8.18
CA LEU A 156 13.17 9.14 8.50
C LEU A 156 13.07 8.66 9.96
N ASP A 157 12.79 9.57 10.89
CA ASP A 157 12.59 9.24 12.30
C ASP A 157 11.40 8.28 12.47
N ALA A 158 10.25 8.56 11.82
CA ALA A 158 9.07 7.69 11.85
C ALA A 158 9.25 6.39 11.05
N TYR A 159 9.93 6.45 9.90
CA TYR A 159 10.20 5.30 9.05
C TYR A 159 11.15 4.30 9.72
N GLY A 160 12.03 4.77 10.61
CA GLY A 160 12.82 3.91 11.48
C GLY A 160 11.97 2.97 12.35
N GLU A 161 10.78 3.40 12.74
CA GLU A 161 9.82 2.55 13.46
C GLU A 161 9.11 1.55 12.53
N VAL A 162 8.73 1.98 11.32
CA VAL A 162 8.14 1.13 10.27
C VAL A 162 9.03 -0.06 9.95
N MET A 163 10.35 0.17 9.88
CA MET A 163 11.35 -0.83 9.51
C MET A 163 11.74 -1.80 10.65
N GLN A 164 11.06 -1.72 11.80
CA GLN A 164 11.32 -2.66 12.90
C GLN A 164 10.97 -4.10 12.48
N PRO A 165 11.92 -5.06 12.55
CA PRO A 165 11.70 -6.42 12.07
C PRO A 165 10.52 -7.16 12.70
N LYS A 166 10.15 -6.81 13.95
CA LYS A 166 9.01 -7.39 14.65
C LYS A 166 7.66 -7.06 14.01
N LEU A 167 7.56 -6.03 13.18
CA LEU A 167 6.29 -5.57 12.60
C LEU A 167 5.92 -6.28 11.28
N MET A 168 6.72 -7.25 10.82
CA MET A 168 6.54 -7.86 9.50
C MET A 168 6.81 -9.37 9.48
N ASN A 169 5.83 -10.12 8.99
CA ASN A 169 6.01 -11.51 8.57
C ASN A 169 6.51 -11.61 7.13
N ARG A 170 5.87 -10.89 6.21
CA ARG A 170 6.25 -10.81 4.80
C ARG A 170 5.72 -9.53 4.16
N GLN A 171 6.30 -9.19 3.02
CA GLN A 171 5.83 -8.11 2.16
C GLN A 171 5.91 -8.51 0.68
N ALA A 172 5.08 -7.88 -0.15
CA ALA A 172 5.23 -7.87 -1.60
C ALA A 172 4.95 -6.46 -2.11
N THR A 173 5.84 -5.92 -2.94
CA THR A 173 5.71 -4.58 -3.50
C THR A 173 5.48 -4.68 -5.00
N VAL A 174 4.45 -4.01 -5.48
CA VAL A 174 4.20 -3.78 -6.91
C VAL A 174 4.64 -2.35 -7.22
N CYS A 175 5.36 -2.19 -8.33
CA CYS A 175 5.67 -0.87 -8.87
C CYS A 175 5.04 -0.75 -10.26
N VAL A 176 4.24 0.28 -10.47
CA VAL A 176 3.62 0.55 -11.78
C VAL A 176 4.05 1.92 -12.27
N GLY A 177 4.43 2.02 -13.55
CA GLY A 177 4.87 3.26 -14.16
C GLY A 177 6.34 3.23 -14.59
N SER A 178 6.97 4.40 -14.57
CA SER A 178 8.26 4.63 -15.18
C SER A 178 9.27 5.22 -14.20
N PRO A 179 9.59 4.54 -13.07
CA PRO A 179 10.69 5.00 -12.25
C PRO A 179 11.99 4.96 -13.06
N THR A 180 12.88 5.91 -12.78
CA THR A 180 14.17 5.99 -13.45
C THR A 180 15.03 4.77 -13.15
N ALA A 181 15.98 4.47 -14.04
CA ALA A 181 16.89 3.33 -13.86
C ALA A 181 17.63 3.41 -12.51
N GLU A 182 17.99 4.62 -12.08
CA GLU A 182 18.62 4.83 -10.79
C GLU A 182 17.74 4.38 -9.60
N ILE A 183 16.46 4.78 -9.58
CA ILE A 183 15.52 4.37 -8.53
C ILE A 183 15.30 2.85 -8.57
N LYS A 184 15.14 2.27 -9.77
CA LYS A 184 14.96 0.82 -9.94
C LYS A 184 16.15 0.04 -9.39
N GLU A 185 17.35 0.31 -9.91
CA GLU A 185 18.56 -0.46 -9.64
C GLU A 185 19.08 -0.28 -8.21
N LYS A 186 18.90 0.91 -7.61
CA LYS A 186 19.45 1.21 -6.28
C LYS A 186 18.47 0.97 -5.14
N ILE A 187 17.16 1.04 -5.40
CA ILE A 187 16.15 1.07 -4.35
C ILE A 187 15.08 0.00 -4.58
N LEU A 188 14.34 0.07 -5.69
CA LEU A 188 13.17 -0.78 -5.88
C LEU A 188 13.55 -2.26 -5.98
N ASP A 189 14.57 -2.60 -6.75
CA ASP A 189 15.00 -3.99 -6.94
C ASP A 189 15.74 -4.55 -5.71
N PRO A 190 16.79 -3.91 -5.17
CA PRO A 190 17.56 -4.49 -4.08
C PRO A 190 16.87 -4.36 -2.71
N MET A 191 16.17 -3.25 -2.44
CA MET A 191 15.61 -2.98 -1.11
C MET A 191 14.16 -3.43 -1.00
N LEU A 192 13.31 -3.07 -1.97
CA LEU A 192 11.88 -3.38 -1.93
C LEU A 192 11.53 -4.69 -2.64
N LYS A 193 12.42 -5.18 -3.51
CA LYS A 193 12.16 -6.33 -4.42
C LYS A 193 10.87 -6.14 -5.20
N ALA A 194 10.68 -4.92 -5.71
CA ALA A 194 9.43 -4.53 -6.36
C ALA A 194 9.21 -5.30 -7.65
N ILE A 195 7.99 -5.78 -7.85
CA ILE A 195 7.54 -6.37 -9.09
C ILE A 195 7.13 -5.22 -10.02
N SER A 196 7.98 -4.94 -11.00
CA SER A 196 7.70 -3.92 -12.02
C SER A 196 6.57 -4.38 -12.95
N GLN A 197 5.58 -3.53 -13.14
CA GLN A 197 4.47 -3.70 -14.08
C GLN A 197 4.37 -2.48 -14.98
N PRO A 198 4.08 -2.64 -16.28
CA PRO A 198 3.75 -1.51 -17.14
C PRO A 198 2.40 -0.90 -16.71
N ILE A 199 2.16 0.35 -17.09
CA ILE A 199 0.81 0.93 -16.99
C ILE A 199 -0.06 0.22 -18.04
N PRO A 200 -1.15 -0.47 -17.65
CA PRO A 200 -2.01 -1.13 -18.61
C PRO A 200 -2.73 -0.14 -19.52
N GLU A 201 -3.18 -0.61 -20.68
CA GLU A 201 -4.01 0.20 -21.57
C GLU A 201 -5.31 0.61 -20.85
N GLY A 202 -5.75 1.85 -21.07
CA GLY A 202 -6.91 2.44 -20.39
C GLY A 202 -6.66 2.90 -18.96
N CYS A 203 -5.58 2.47 -18.29
CA CYS A 203 -5.21 2.95 -16.96
C CYS A 203 -4.47 4.29 -16.99
N HIS A 204 -4.43 4.98 -15.86
CA HIS A 204 -3.62 6.17 -15.64
C HIS A 204 -3.20 6.30 -14.18
N LEU A 205 -1.94 6.66 -13.96
CA LEU A 205 -1.41 6.91 -12.63
C LEU A 205 -1.81 8.28 -12.08
N TRP A 206 -1.94 9.28 -12.95
CA TRP A 206 -2.35 10.62 -12.53
C TRP A 206 -3.08 11.37 -13.65
N ARG A 207 -4.20 11.99 -13.28
CA ARG A 207 -4.90 13.03 -14.02
C ARG A 207 -5.23 14.13 -13.03
N ALA A 208 -4.90 15.36 -13.38
CA ALA A 208 -5.30 16.50 -12.57
C ALA A 208 -6.84 16.52 -12.45
N PRO A 209 -7.40 16.78 -11.26
CA PRO A 209 -8.83 16.94 -11.08
C PRO A 209 -9.38 18.01 -12.04
N LYS A 210 -10.49 17.73 -12.72
CA LYS A 210 -11.15 18.70 -13.61
C LYS A 210 -11.75 19.89 -12.85
N THR A 211 -12.13 19.66 -11.60
CA THR A 211 -12.69 20.65 -10.68
C THR A 211 -11.89 20.63 -9.38
N ALA A 212 -12.00 21.69 -8.59
CA ALA A 212 -11.42 21.70 -7.25
C ALA A 212 -11.95 20.47 -6.46
N PRO A 213 -11.06 19.70 -5.80
CA PRO A 213 -11.48 18.52 -5.06
C PRO A 213 -12.33 18.93 -3.85
N GLU A 214 -13.54 18.40 -3.75
CA GLU A 214 -14.39 18.60 -2.56
C GLU A 214 -13.99 17.65 -1.44
N THR A 215 -13.52 16.46 -1.82
CA THR A 215 -13.09 15.39 -0.94
C THR A 215 -12.20 14.43 -1.73
N SER A 216 -11.72 13.35 -1.12
CA SER A 216 -11.06 12.27 -1.85
C SER A 216 -11.51 10.91 -1.34
N LEU A 217 -11.83 10.00 -2.25
CA LEU A 217 -12.13 8.61 -1.92
C LEU A 217 -11.06 7.72 -2.53
N PHE A 218 -10.58 6.78 -1.73
CA PHE A 218 -9.72 5.70 -2.19
C PHE A 218 -10.58 4.44 -2.33
N ILE A 219 -10.68 3.91 -3.53
CA ILE A 219 -11.48 2.73 -3.85
C ILE A 219 -10.53 1.60 -4.25
N SER A 220 -10.61 0.49 -3.53
CA SER A 220 -9.94 -0.75 -3.87
C SER A 220 -10.96 -1.77 -4.32
N LEU A 221 -10.72 -2.41 -5.46
CA LEU A 221 -11.57 -3.46 -5.99
C LEU A 221 -10.75 -4.74 -6.21
N GLU A 222 -11.42 -5.88 -6.18
CA GLU A 222 -10.85 -7.18 -6.54
C GLU A 222 -11.73 -7.86 -7.60
N ALA A 223 -11.09 -8.44 -8.61
CA ALA A 223 -11.76 -9.20 -9.66
C ALA A 223 -10.95 -10.45 -10.06
N PRO A 224 -11.61 -11.51 -10.56
CA PRO A 224 -10.93 -12.60 -11.24
C PRO A 224 -10.51 -12.21 -12.65
N GLY A 225 -9.52 -12.90 -13.20
CA GLY A 225 -9.21 -12.89 -14.63
C GLY A 225 -7.98 -12.08 -14.99
N THR A 226 -8.06 -11.32 -16.09
CA THR A 226 -6.94 -10.54 -16.64
C THR A 226 -7.19 -9.05 -16.50
N VAL A 227 -6.11 -8.26 -16.53
CA VAL A 227 -6.17 -6.80 -16.47
C VAL A 227 -7.09 -6.25 -17.57
N ASP A 228 -6.90 -6.66 -18.82
CA ASP A 228 -7.69 -6.18 -19.96
C ASP A 228 -9.18 -6.50 -19.81
N GLY A 229 -9.52 -7.71 -19.36
CA GLY A 229 -10.90 -8.11 -19.14
C GLY A 229 -11.57 -7.27 -18.05
N VAL A 230 -10.84 -7.03 -16.95
CA VAL A 230 -11.33 -6.18 -15.86
C VAL A 230 -11.51 -4.73 -16.30
N MET A 231 -10.57 -4.17 -17.07
CA MET A 231 -10.68 -2.79 -17.55
C MET A 231 -11.89 -2.57 -18.47
N GLN A 232 -12.33 -3.59 -19.21
CA GLN A 232 -13.56 -3.54 -20.01
C GLN A 232 -14.84 -3.55 -19.17
N THR A 233 -14.78 -4.07 -17.94
CA THR A 233 -15.92 -4.13 -17.01
C THR A 233 -15.99 -2.93 -16.07
N LEU A 234 -14.91 -2.14 -15.98
CA LEU A 234 -14.84 -1.02 -15.07
C LEU A 234 -15.88 0.06 -15.46
N PRO A 235 -16.71 0.55 -14.52
CA PRO A 235 -17.67 1.61 -14.83
C PRO A 235 -16.99 2.84 -15.44
N LEU A 236 -17.50 3.31 -16.58
CA LEU A 236 -16.91 4.44 -17.30
C LEU A 236 -16.80 5.69 -16.43
N GLY A 237 -17.82 5.96 -15.60
CA GLY A 237 -17.80 7.08 -14.66
C GLY A 237 -16.67 6.99 -13.65
N LEU A 238 -16.31 5.79 -13.19
CA LEU A 238 -15.17 5.59 -12.29
C LEU A 238 -13.86 5.87 -13.02
N LEU A 239 -13.71 5.36 -14.25
CA LEU A 239 -12.52 5.59 -15.07
C LEU A 239 -12.31 7.08 -15.39
N GLU A 240 -13.37 7.79 -15.78
CA GLU A 240 -13.28 9.19 -16.21
C GLU A 240 -13.09 10.18 -15.06
N ASN A 241 -13.67 9.89 -13.89
CA ASN A 241 -13.64 10.78 -12.74
C ASN A 241 -12.46 10.52 -11.80
N SER A 242 -11.71 9.44 -12.01
CA SER A 242 -10.56 9.12 -11.17
C SER A 242 -9.32 9.94 -11.54
N THR A 243 -8.64 10.46 -10.53
CA THR A 243 -7.27 10.99 -10.67
C THR A 243 -6.27 9.87 -10.88
N THR A 244 -6.49 8.71 -10.24
CA THR A 244 -5.71 7.48 -10.42
C THR A 244 -6.66 6.34 -10.72
N CYS A 245 -6.46 5.61 -11.80
CA CYS A 245 -7.20 4.39 -12.11
C CYS A 245 -6.22 3.35 -12.63
N LEU A 246 -6.00 2.30 -11.85
CA LEU A 246 -4.98 1.31 -12.15
C LEU A 246 -5.51 -0.09 -11.83
N ALA A 247 -5.27 -1.03 -12.74
CA ALA A 247 -5.46 -2.46 -12.50
C ALA A 247 -4.13 -3.21 -12.64
N PHE A 248 -3.86 -4.19 -11.78
CA PHE A 248 -2.66 -5.02 -11.88
C PHE A 248 -2.88 -6.41 -11.28
N PRO A 249 -2.13 -7.44 -11.72
CA PRO A 249 -2.20 -8.77 -11.12
C PRO A 249 -1.85 -8.73 -9.63
N HIS A 250 -2.68 -9.35 -8.79
CA HIS A 250 -2.44 -9.41 -7.36
C HIS A 250 -1.17 -10.24 -7.08
N PRO A 251 -0.13 -9.69 -6.42
CA PRO A 251 1.16 -10.37 -6.30
C PRO A 251 1.11 -11.60 -5.38
N LEU A 252 0.08 -11.69 -4.53
CA LEU A 252 -0.10 -12.78 -3.57
C LEU A 252 -1.24 -13.75 -3.93
N LEU A 253 -2.06 -13.44 -4.96
CA LEU A 253 -3.21 -14.27 -5.35
C LEU A 253 -3.18 -14.51 -6.85
N HIS A 254 -2.99 -15.76 -7.24
CA HIS A 254 -2.97 -16.13 -8.65
C HIS A 254 -4.35 -15.96 -9.29
N GLY A 255 -4.40 -15.39 -10.50
CA GLY A 255 -5.66 -15.18 -11.23
C GLY A 255 -6.56 -14.07 -10.68
N ARG A 256 -6.08 -13.27 -9.73
CA ARG A 256 -6.77 -12.10 -9.20
C ARG A 256 -6.15 -10.81 -9.70
N ILE A 257 -7.00 -9.81 -9.93
CA ILE A 257 -6.64 -8.45 -10.31
C ILE A 257 -7.03 -7.51 -9.18
N ARG A 258 -6.07 -6.70 -8.72
CA ARG A 258 -6.32 -5.57 -7.82
C ARG A 258 -6.56 -4.33 -8.68
N ILE A 259 -7.63 -3.59 -8.38
CA ILE A 259 -7.89 -2.29 -8.99
C ILE A 259 -7.84 -1.22 -7.91
N ILE A 260 -7.17 -0.11 -8.19
CA ILE A 260 -7.13 1.08 -7.34
C ILE A 260 -7.69 2.25 -8.13
N CYS A 261 -8.72 2.88 -7.58
CA CYS A 261 -9.31 4.11 -8.11
C CYS A 261 -9.28 5.19 -7.04
N ILE A 262 -8.84 6.39 -7.40
CA ILE A 262 -8.86 7.56 -6.52
C ILE A 262 -9.71 8.63 -7.18
N ILE A 263 -10.77 9.06 -6.51
CA ILE A 263 -11.73 10.05 -7.02
C ILE A 263 -11.80 11.24 -6.06
N THR A 264 -12.07 12.42 -6.60
CA THR A 264 -12.05 13.69 -5.84
C THR A 264 -13.43 14.26 -5.53
N LYS A 265 -14.44 13.39 -5.45
CA LYS A 265 -15.83 13.71 -5.14
C LYS A 265 -16.47 12.52 -4.44
N LEU A 266 -17.59 12.77 -3.76
CA LEU A 266 -18.44 11.69 -3.28
C LEU A 266 -19.11 10.96 -4.44
N LEU A 267 -19.21 9.63 -4.34
CA LEU A 267 -19.97 8.85 -5.31
C LEU A 267 -21.47 9.16 -5.21
N CYS A 268 -22.13 9.30 -6.35
CA CYS A 268 -23.59 9.28 -6.41
C CYS A 268 -24.12 7.84 -6.34
N GLU A 269 -25.43 7.67 -6.20
CA GLU A 269 -26.05 6.34 -6.13
C GLU A 269 -25.86 5.55 -7.44
N ASP A 270 -25.94 6.22 -8.60
CA ASP A 270 -25.74 5.58 -9.91
C ASP A 270 -24.31 5.06 -10.08
N GLU A 271 -23.30 5.81 -9.61
CA GLU A 271 -21.90 5.38 -9.66
C GLU A 271 -21.65 4.19 -8.73
N LEU A 272 -22.23 4.20 -7.53
CA LEU A 272 -22.18 3.04 -6.62
C LEU A 272 -22.86 1.82 -7.22
N GLN A 273 -24.08 1.98 -7.76
CA GLN A 273 -24.82 0.90 -8.42
C GLN A 273 -24.01 0.31 -9.58
N ALA A 274 -23.36 1.15 -10.40
CA ALA A 274 -22.52 0.67 -11.49
C ALA A 274 -21.32 -0.17 -11.01
N ILE A 275 -20.69 0.20 -9.88
CA ILE A 275 -19.62 -0.61 -9.26
C ILE A 275 -20.17 -1.96 -8.81
N ILE A 276 -21.37 -1.99 -8.22
CA ILE A 276 -22.03 -3.23 -7.79
C ILE A 276 -22.40 -4.12 -8.98
N ASP A 277 -22.95 -3.53 -10.04
CA ASP A 277 -23.38 -4.23 -11.25
C ASP A 277 -22.20 -4.86 -12.01
N ALA A 278 -21.01 -4.30 -11.85
CA ALA A 278 -19.77 -4.87 -12.38
C ALA A 278 -19.31 -6.15 -11.63
N ARG A 279 -19.96 -6.51 -10.52
CA ARG A 279 -19.77 -7.78 -9.77
C ARG A 279 -18.32 -8.07 -9.37
N PHE A 280 -17.62 -7.05 -8.87
CA PHE A 280 -16.34 -7.26 -8.20
C PHE A 280 -16.48 -8.21 -7.01
N GLU A 281 -15.46 -9.02 -6.76
CA GLU A 281 -15.44 -9.96 -5.63
C GLU A 281 -15.18 -9.28 -4.30
N GLY A 282 -14.57 -8.10 -4.35
CA GLY A 282 -14.33 -7.24 -3.21
C GLY A 282 -14.42 -5.78 -3.61
N VAL A 283 -15.16 -4.99 -2.83
CA VAL A 283 -15.26 -3.53 -2.99
C VAL A 283 -14.97 -2.89 -1.63
N GLU A 284 -13.88 -2.14 -1.53
CA GLU A 284 -13.50 -1.42 -0.32
C GLU A 284 -13.37 0.07 -0.66
N ILE A 285 -14.08 0.90 0.10
CA ILE A 285 -14.10 2.36 -0.10
C ILE A 285 -13.60 3.03 1.17
N HIS A 286 -12.58 3.87 1.03
CA HIS A 286 -12.03 4.69 2.10
C HIS A 286 -12.37 6.14 1.86
N CYS A 287 -12.94 6.79 2.87
CA CYS A 287 -13.31 8.20 2.83
C CYS A 287 -12.79 8.95 4.06
N PRO A 288 -12.75 10.29 4.05
CA PRO A 288 -12.63 11.08 5.26
C PRO A 288 -13.77 10.77 6.24
N GLU A 289 -13.49 10.88 7.54
CA GLU A 289 -14.42 10.48 8.61
C GLU A 289 -15.74 11.26 8.56
N GLU A 290 -15.68 12.55 8.20
CA GLU A 290 -16.82 13.44 8.04
C GLU A 290 -17.82 13.03 6.95
N HIS A 291 -17.42 12.15 6.03
CA HIS A 291 -18.29 11.65 4.97
C HIS A 291 -18.81 10.23 5.20
N LEU A 292 -18.34 9.58 6.27
CA LEU A 292 -18.65 8.18 6.52
C LEU A 292 -20.15 7.95 6.69
N GLU A 293 -20.85 8.82 7.42
CA GLU A 293 -22.30 8.70 7.65
C GLU A 293 -23.10 8.82 6.35
N ILE A 294 -22.79 9.84 5.54
CA ILE A 294 -23.49 10.11 4.27
C ILE A 294 -23.28 8.95 3.29
N LEU A 295 -22.05 8.45 3.17
CA LEU A 295 -21.75 7.30 2.30
C LEU A 295 -22.35 6.01 2.85
N SER A 296 -22.39 5.82 4.17
CA SER A 296 -22.99 4.62 4.79
C SER A 296 -24.47 4.50 4.45
N GLN A 297 -25.22 5.61 4.46
CA GLN A 297 -26.63 5.63 4.07
C GLN A 297 -26.85 5.20 2.61
N LYS A 298 -25.97 5.66 1.70
CA LYS A 298 -26.01 5.27 0.28
C LYS A 298 -25.65 3.80 0.11
N VAL A 299 -24.60 3.35 0.80
CA VAL A 299 -24.03 2.01 0.69
C VAL A 299 -24.91 0.94 1.34
N ALA A 300 -25.69 1.28 2.37
CA ALA A 300 -26.59 0.36 3.07
C ALA A 300 -27.58 -0.36 2.13
N LYS A 301 -27.94 0.27 1.00
CA LYS A 301 -28.79 -0.31 -0.05
C LYS A 301 -28.15 -1.53 -0.75
N PHE A 302 -26.82 -1.63 -0.72
CA PHE A 302 -26.03 -2.68 -1.38
C PHE A 302 -25.57 -3.79 -0.40
N GLY A 303 -25.99 -3.72 0.87
CA GLY A 303 -25.68 -4.73 1.88
C GLY A 303 -24.17 -4.89 2.13
N SER A 304 -23.72 -6.13 2.30
CA SER A 304 -22.32 -6.46 2.62
C SER A 304 -21.38 -6.49 1.41
N MET A 305 -21.82 -6.02 0.24
CA MET A 305 -21.00 -6.03 -0.98
C MET A 305 -19.91 -4.96 -0.98
N VAL A 306 -20.06 -3.91 -0.16
CA VAL A 306 -19.11 -2.80 -0.03
C VAL A 306 -18.65 -2.68 1.41
N ASP A 307 -17.34 -2.73 1.62
CA ASP A 307 -16.73 -2.37 2.89
C ASP A 307 -16.35 -0.89 2.87
N LEU A 308 -17.17 -0.06 3.53
CA LEU A 308 -16.93 1.37 3.67
C LEU A 308 -16.20 1.67 4.98
N ARG A 309 -15.08 2.39 4.90
CA ARG A 309 -14.23 2.72 6.05
C ARG A 309 -13.78 4.17 6.04
N ALA A 310 -13.52 4.69 7.24
CA ALA A 310 -12.76 5.92 7.37
C ALA A 310 -11.30 5.68 7.00
N THR A 311 -10.68 6.70 6.40
CA THR A 311 -9.24 6.72 6.10
C THR A 311 -8.45 6.60 7.39
N GLN A 312 -7.68 5.53 7.52
CA GLN A 312 -6.96 5.22 8.75
C GLN A 312 -5.67 6.03 8.89
N SER A 313 -4.91 6.15 7.79
CA SER A 313 -3.62 6.81 7.79
C SER A 313 -3.27 7.34 6.41
N GLY A 314 -2.80 8.58 6.38
CA GLY A 314 -2.40 9.27 5.15
C GLY A 314 -3.53 9.98 4.41
N TYR A 315 -3.38 10.14 3.10
CA TYR A 315 -4.27 10.91 2.24
C TYR A 315 -4.37 10.29 0.84
N ALA A 316 -5.57 10.33 0.24
CA ALA A 316 -5.78 9.79 -1.10
C ALA A 316 -5.34 10.78 -2.20
N VAL A 317 -5.59 12.09 -1.99
CA VAL A 317 -5.11 13.16 -2.88
C VAL A 317 -4.52 14.29 -2.06
N HIS A 318 -3.29 14.70 -2.36
CA HIS A 318 -2.66 15.86 -1.76
C HIS A 318 -3.42 17.14 -2.14
N GLU A 319 -3.67 18.05 -1.19
CA GLU A 319 -4.50 19.25 -1.42
C GLU A 319 -3.98 20.14 -2.55
N SER A 320 -2.66 20.23 -2.67
CA SER A 320 -1.99 20.99 -3.73
C SER A 320 -1.85 20.22 -5.05
N ALA A 321 -2.21 18.93 -5.13
CA ALA A 321 -1.95 18.11 -6.32
C ALA A 321 -2.58 18.67 -7.61
N GLY A 322 -3.76 19.31 -7.51
CA GLY A 322 -4.41 19.98 -8.63
C GLY A 322 -3.71 21.25 -9.13
N LEU A 323 -2.81 21.82 -8.33
CA LEU A 323 -1.98 22.98 -8.69
C LEU A 323 -0.64 22.55 -9.31
N VAL A 324 -0.30 21.25 -9.27
CA VAL A 324 0.96 20.74 -9.80
C VAL A 324 0.92 20.78 -11.33
N LYS A 325 1.87 21.48 -11.91
CA LYS A 325 2.04 21.63 -13.36
C LYS A 325 2.89 20.48 -13.91
N GLN A 326 2.62 20.13 -15.16
CA GLN A 326 3.40 19.12 -15.86
C GLN A 326 4.45 19.81 -16.76
N GLU A 327 5.68 19.32 -16.71
CA GLU A 327 6.74 19.58 -17.72
C GLU A 327 6.79 18.46 -18.77
#